data_AF-A0A7C7P3J6-F1
#
_entry.id   AF-A0A7C7P3J6-F1
#
_cell.length_a   1.000
_cell.length_b   1.000
_cell.length_c   1.000
_cell.angle_alpha   90.00
_cell.angle_beta   90.00
_cell.angle_gamma   90.00
#
_symmetry.space_group_name_H-M   'P 1'
#
loop_
_entity.id
_entity.type
_entity.pdbx_description
1 polymer ?
#
loop_
_entity_poly.entity_id
_entity_poly.type
_entity_poly.pdbx_seq_one_letter_code
_entity_poly.pdbx_strand_id
1 'polypeptide(L)'
;MRLTIWAVFTLGVCACTAGDSDTGALPEASVTSTNRSARSDPALQRVEPFSIFDNVYYIGIGWVSAYLVDTGDGLIMIDALYGDFVDTAIEDIKGLGFDPEDLEYILVTHGHFDHVGGAGELQQQFGAQVVMTEADWELTEAPLGP
;
A
#
# COMPACT_ATOMS: atom_id res chain seq x y z
N MET A 1 32.27 44.03 -19.77
CA MET A 1 32.09 42.94 -20.74
C MET A 1 30.64 42.49 -20.70
N ARG A 2 29.90 42.73 -21.79
CA ARG A 2 28.50 42.32 -22.01
C ARG A 2 28.52 41.12 -22.95
N LEU A 3 27.80 40.05 -22.64
CA LEU A 3 27.55 38.96 -23.60
C LEU A 3 26.04 38.86 -23.84
N THR A 4 25.65 39.18 -25.06
CA THR A 4 24.29 39.11 -25.59
C THR A 4 24.17 37.80 -26.36
N ILE A 5 23.24 36.93 -25.97
CA ILE A 5 22.96 35.68 -26.70
C ILE A 5 21.89 35.98 -27.76
N TRP A 6 22.22 35.63 -29.00
CA TRP A 6 21.34 35.71 -30.16
C TRP A 6 20.43 34.47 -30.22
N ALA A 7 19.11 34.69 -30.21
CA ALA A 7 18.14 33.67 -30.57
C ALA A 7 18.06 33.57 -32.11
N VAL A 8 18.29 32.38 -32.66
CA VAL A 8 18.01 32.08 -34.07
C VAL A 8 16.65 31.39 -34.12
N PHE A 9 15.66 32.10 -34.66
CA PHE A 9 14.35 31.55 -35.03
C PHE A 9 14.47 30.94 -36.43
N THR A 10 14.25 29.64 -36.55
CA THR A 10 14.05 29.00 -37.85
C THR A 10 12.58 28.66 -37.99
N LEU A 11 11.87 29.39 -38.87
CA LEU A 11 10.55 28.98 -39.36
C LEU A 11 10.73 27.75 -40.25
N GLY A 12 10.07 26.65 -39.89
CA GLY A 12 9.78 25.53 -40.77
C GLY A 12 8.29 25.23 -40.69
N VAL A 13 7.54 25.61 -41.73
CA VAL A 13 6.13 25.24 -41.91
C VAL A 13 6.05 24.16 -42.97
N CYS A 14 5.03 23.32 -42.81
CA CYS A 14 4.29 22.54 -43.80
C CYS A 14 4.71 21.08 -44.03
N ALA A 15 3.92 20.16 -43.49
CA ALA A 15 2.94 19.40 -44.27
C ALA A 15 2.11 18.49 -43.35
N CYS A 16 0.80 18.73 -43.27
CA CYS A 16 -0.15 17.83 -42.62
C CYS A 16 -0.51 16.75 -43.64
N THR A 17 -0.04 15.51 -43.47
CA THR A 17 -0.65 14.35 -44.12
C THR A 17 -1.70 13.79 -43.17
N ALA A 18 -2.96 13.81 -43.61
CA ALA A 18 -4.04 13.09 -42.96
C ALA A 18 -3.91 11.59 -43.26
N GLY A 19 -3.98 10.76 -42.21
CA GLY A 19 -3.95 9.28 -42.25
C GLY A 19 -2.97 8.76 -41.18
N ASP A 20 -3.31 7.89 -40.24
CA ASP A 20 -4.51 7.09 -39.99
C ASP A 20 -5.03 7.39 -38.58
N SER A 21 -6.35 7.34 -38.40
CA SER A 21 -6.95 7.21 -37.08
C SER A 21 -6.64 5.82 -36.54
N ASP A 22 -5.45 5.65 -35.96
CA ASP A 22 -5.17 4.56 -35.05
C ASP A 22 -5.91 4.88 -33.74
N THR A 23 -7.23 4.66 -33.76
CA THR A 23 -7.98 4.34 -32.54
C THR A 23 -7.58 2.92 -32.13
N GLY A 24 -6.28 2.73 -31.86
CA GLY A 24 -5.82 1.67 -31.01
C GLY A 24 -6.39 1.99 -29.65
N ALA A 25 -7.59 1.49 -29.37
CA ALA A 25 -8.12 1.41 -28.04
C ALA A 25 -6.97 0.90 -27.16
N LEU A 26 -6.58 1.69 -26.16
CA LEU A 26 -5.88 1.14 -25.00
C LEU A 26 -6.66 -0.13 -24.66
N PRO A 27 -6.01 -1.30 -24.52
CA PRO A 27 -6.75 -2.51 -24.23
C PRO A 27 -7.62 -2.17 -23.03
N GLU A 28 -8.93 -2.15 -23.25
CA GLU A 28 -9.93 -2.07 -22.21
C GLU A 28 -9.60 -3.27 -21.35
N ALA A 29 -8.79 -3.04 -20.31
CA ALA A 29 -8.48 -4.06 -19.34
C ALA A 29 -9.85 -4.45 -18.85
N SER A 30 -10.31 -5.62 -19.29
CA SER A 30 -11.59 -6.13 -18.89
C SER A 30 -11.46 -6.26 -17.39
N VAL A 31 -12.02 -5.30 -16.65
CA VAL A 31 -12.14 -5.37 -15.21
C VAL A 31 -13.22 -6.42 -14.96
N THR A 32 -12.91 -7.66 -15.32
CA THR A 32 -13.59 -8.83 -14.82
C THR A 32 -13.24 -8.90 -13.35
N SER A 33 -14.23 -9.17 -12.52
CA SER A 33 -14.13 -9.31 -11.06
C SER A 33 -13.24 -10.48 -10.61
N THR A 34 -12.30 -10.94 -11.44
CA THR A 34 -11.58 -12.19 -11.31
C THR A 34 -10.07 -12.05 -11.21
N ASN A 35 -9.49 -10.85 -11.13
CA ASN A 35 -8.04 -10.71 -10.93
C ASN A 35 -7.61 -10.94 -9.46
N ARG A 36 -8.06 -12.05 -8.88
CA ARG A 36 -7.63 -12.51 -7.54
C ARG A 36 -6.12 -12.75 -7.51
N SER A 37 -5.54 -13.22 -8.60
CA SER A 37 -4.10 -13.47 -8.71
C SER A 37 -3.26 -12.21 -8.50
N ALA A 38 -3.65 -11.07 -9.08
CA ALA A 38 -2.88 -9.84 -8.87
C ALA A 38 -2.92 -9.34 -7.42
N ARG A 39 -4.02 -9.55 -6.69
CA ARG A 39 -4.14 -9.18 -5.26
C ARG A 39 -3.33 -10.08 -4.33
N SER A 40 -3.00 -11.28 -4.77
CA SER A 40 -2.25 -12.27 -3.99
C SER A 40 -0.77 -12.36 -4.38
N ASP A 41 -0.30 -11.52 -5.31
CA ASP A 41 1.10 -11.49 -5.75
C ASP A 41 1.84 -10.34 -5.04
N PRO A 42 2.78 -10.65 -4.13
CA PRO A 42 3.58 -9.65 -3.42
C PRO A 42 4.29 -8.65 -4.32
N ALA A 43 4.85 -9.11 -5.45
CA ALA A 43 5.60 -8.24 -6.35
C ALA A 43 4.68 -7.24 -7.06
N LEU A 44 3.45 -7.63 -7.38
CA LEU A 44 2.47 -6.74 -8.03
C LEU A 44 1.81 -5.77 -7.04
N GLN A 45 1.78 -6.12 -5.76
CA GLN A 45 1.16 -5.31 -4.71
C GLN A 45 2.17 -4.46 -3.93
N ARG A 46 3.48 -4.61 -4.17
CA ARG A 46 4.53 -3.84 -3.50
C ARG A 46 4.33 -2.33 -3.70
N VAL A 47 4.32 -1.61 -2.59
CA VAL A 47 4.38 -0.15 -2.52
C VAL A 47 5.56 0.17 -1.60
N GLU A 48 6.45 1.06 -2.01
CA GLU A 48 7.54 1.49 -1.12
C GLU A 48 6.97 2.33 0.02
N PRO A 49 7.40 2.11 1.28
CA PRO A 49 6.86 2.81 2.42
C PRO A 49 7.24 4.29 2.39
N PHE A 50 6.33 5.15 2.85
CA PHE A 50 6.56 6.59 2.85
C PHE A 50 5.85 7.28 4.02
N SER A 51 6.41 8.41 4.45
CA SER A 51 5.74 9.29 5.41
C SER A 51 4.58 10.03 4.73
N ILE A 52 3.40 9.96 5.33
CA ILE A 52 2.21 10.67 4.86
C ILE A 52 2.27 12.11 5.39
N PHE A 53 2.37 12.26 6.71
CA PHE A 53 2.62 13.50 7.44
C PHE A 53 3.11 13.17 8.85
N ASP A 54 3.85 14.10 9.47
CA ASP A 54 4.33 14.02 10.85
C ASP A 54 4.92 12.64 11.21
N ASN A 55 4.21 11.89 12.06
CA ASN A 55 4.59 10.59 12.61
C ASN A 55 3.76 9.42 12.03
N VAL A 56 3.12 9.61 10.88
CA VAL A 56 2.26 8.62 10.23
C VAL A 56 2.88 8.15 8.91
N TYR A 57 2.99 6.84 8.75
CA TYR A 57 3.65 6.20 7.61
C TYR A 57 2.71 5.19 6.94
N TYR A 58 2.82 5.09 5.62
CA TYR A 58 2.19 4.03 4.86
C TYR A 58 3.12 2.82 4.80
N ILE A 59 2.61 1.66 5.23
CA ILE A 59 3.29 0.35 5.18
C ILE A 59 2.36 -0.73 4.58
N GLY A 60 1.34 -0.28 3.85
CA GLY A 60 0.40 -1.15 3.18
C GLY A 60 0.86 -1.58 1.79
N ILE A 61 -0.05 -2.24 1.09
CA ILE A 61 0.16 -2.75 -0.26
C ILE A 61 -0.80 -2.06 -1.24
N GLY A 62 -0.74 -2.39 -2.53
CA GLY A 62 -1.54 -1.73 -3.57
C GLY A 62 -3.06 -1.84 -3.37
N TRP A 63 -3.54 -2.93 -2.76
CA TRP A 63 -4.97 -3.22 -2.56
C TRP A 63 -5.46 -3.02 -1.12
N VAL A 64 -4.61 -3.21 -0.10
CA VAL A 64 -4.93 -3.00 1.31
C VAL A 64 -4.02 -1.95 1.90
N SER A 65 -4.60 -0.94 2.54
CA SER A 65 -3.83 0.03 3.30
C SER A 65 -3.53 -0.50 4.70
N ALA A 66 -2.30 -0.30 5.13
CA ALA A 66 -1.87 -0.44 6.51
C ALA A 66 -0.99 0.76 6.85
N TYR A 67 -1.05 1.20 8.11
CA TYR A 67 -0.36 2.40 8.55
C TYR A 67 0.46 2.11 9.81
N LEU A 68 1.56 2.83 9.94
CA LEU A 68 2.36 2.87 11.16
C LEU A 68 2.29 4.27 11.76
N VAL A 69 2.08 4.34 13.07
CA VAL A 69 2.11 5.59 13.84
C VAL A 69 3.20 5.46 14.88
N ASP A 70 4.18 6.36 14.82
CA ASP A 70 5.23 6.48 15.83
C ASP A 70 4.77 7.42 16.95
N THR A 71 4.57 6.90 18.15
CA THR A 71 4.11 7.69 19.30
C THR A 71 5.25 8.34 20.08
N GLY A 72 6.50 7.95 19.83
CA GLY A 72 7.68 8.26 20.63
C GLY A 72 7.90 7.33 21.83
N ASP A 73 6.87 6.67 22.34
CA ASP A 73 6.96 5.67 23.42
C ASP A 73 6.81 4.23 22.90
N GLY A 74 6.37 4.07 21.65
CA GLY A 74 6.11 2.80 20.99
C GLY A 74 5.39 3.00 19.64
N LEU A 75 5.15 1.91 18.93
CA LEU A 75 4.52 1.90 17.61
C LEU A 75 3.07 1.41 17.69
N ILE A 76 2.23 2.03 16.88
CA ILE A 76 0.86 1.58 16.63
C ILE A 76 0.73 1.26 15.16
N MET A 77 0.30 0.04 14.84
CA MET A 77 -0.08 -0.36 13.48
C MET A 77 -1.59 -0.26 13.31
N ILE A 78 -2.05 0.27 12.18
CA ILE A 78 -3.47 0.29 11.80
C ILE A 78 -3.64 -0.67 10.61
N ASP A 79 -4.47 -1.70 10.81
CA ASP A 79 -4.60 -2.90 9.99
C ASP A 79 -3.30 -3.73 9.86
N ALA A 80 -3.45 -5.05 9.72
CA ALA A 80 -2.38 -6.03 9.89
C ALA A 80 -2.03 -6.82 8.62
N LEU A 81 -2.61 -6.44 7.47
CA LEU A 81 -2.50 -7.19 6.22
C LEU A 81 -2.82 -8.69 6.41
N TYR A 82 -2.26 -9.57 5.56
CA TYR A 82 -2.55 -11.00 5.55
C TYR A 82 -1.44 -11.81 4.84
N GLY A 83 -1.21 -13.05 5.29
CA GLY A 83 -0.28 -13.98 4.63
C GLY A 83 1.12 -13.38 4.41
N ASP A 84 1.71 -13.61 3.23
CA ASP A 84 3.05 -13.13 2.87
C ASP A 84 3.21 -11.59 2.93
N PHE A 85 2.10 -10.84 2.99
CA PHE A 85 2.15 -9.38 3.12
C PHE A 85 2.48 -8.92 4.54
N VAL A 86 2.36 -9.78 5.54
CA VAL A 86 2.77 -9.46 6.93
C VAL A 86 4.28 -9.22 6.97
N ASP A 87 5.06 -10.08 6.33
CA ASP A 87 6.51 -9.91 6.19
C ASP A 87 6.85 -8.61 5.43
N THR A 88 6.07 -8.25 4.41
CA THR A 88 6.22 -6.99 3.68
C THR A 88 6.11 -5.79 4.63
N ALA A 89 5.11 -5.77 5.51
CA ALA A 89 4.93 -4.71 6.49
C ALA A 89 6.08 -4.65 7.51
N ILE A 90 6.56 -5.81 7.98
CA ILE A 90 7.70 -5.90 8.92
C ILE A 90 8.98 -5.36 8.26
N GLU A 91 9.22 -5.71 7.00
CA GLU A 91 10.33 -5.16 6.21
C GLU A 91 10.22 -3.65 6.05
N ASP A 92 9.01 -3.13 5.83
CA ASP A 92 8.76 -1.70 5.70
C ASP A 92 8.98 -0.93 7.01
N ILE A 93 8.52 -1.47 8.14
CA ILE A 93 8.80 -0.92 9.48
C ILE A 93 10.32 -0.77 9.69
N LYS A 94 11.08 -1.84 9.39
CA LYS A 94 12.55 -1.83 9.46
C LYS A 94 13.17 -0.84 8.46
N GLY A 95 12.65 -0.79 7.24
CA GLY A 95 13.12 0.09 6.17
C GLY A 95 12.94 1.59 6.50
N LEU A 96 11.90 1.92 7.26
CA LEU A 96 11.66 3.25 7.80
C LEU A 96 12.57 3.60 9.00
N GLY A 97 13.32 2.63 9.51
CA GLY A 97 14.26 2.79 10.63
C GLY A 97 13.66 2.54 12.01
N PHE A 98 12.47 1.94 12.08
CA PHE A 98 11.82 1.54 13.33
C PHE A 98 12.16 0.09 13.69
N ASP A 99 12.03 -0.24 14.98
CA ASP A 99 12.14 -1.63 15.45
C ASP A 99 10.73 -2.24 15.59
N PRO A 100 10.39 -3.34 14.88
CA PRO A 100 9.11 -4.02 15.06
C PRO A 100 8.85 -4.53 16.49
N GLU A 101 9.90 -4.72 17.29
CA GLU A 101 9.76 -5.06 18.72
C GLU A 101 9.11 -3.93 19.54
N ASP A 102 9.12 -2.69 19.04
CA ASP A 102 8.43 -1.55 19.65
C ASP A 102 6.92 -1.52 19.32
N LEU A 103 6.39 -2.53 18.60
CA LEU A 103 4.98 -2.60 18.25
C LEU A 103 4.10 -2.93 19.47
N GLU A 104 3.45 -1.91 20.02
CA GLU A 104 2.59 -2.05 21.20
C GLU A 104 1.15 -2.42 20.86
N TYR A 105 0.61 -1.84 19.79
CA TYR A 105 -0.80 -1.96 19.42
C TYR A 105 -1.00 -2.22 17.93
N ILE A 106 -2.00 -3.07 17.65
CA ILE A 106 -2.55 -3.30 16.30
C ILE A 106 -4.04 -2.94 16.35
N LEU A 107 -4.40 -1.83 15.70
CA LEU A 107 -5.77 -1.37 15.60
C LEU A 107 -6.37 -1.85 14.28
N VAL A 108 -7.34 -2.75 14.34
CA VAL A 108 -7.97 -3.29 13.14
C VAL A 108 -9.25 -2.50 12.84
N THR A 109 -9.37 -2.02 11.61
CA THR A 109 -10.49 -1.18 11.18
C THR A 109 -11.77 -1.97 11.01
N HIS A 110 -11.68 -3.22 10.51
CA HIS A 110 -12.79 -4.16 10.40
C HIS A 110 -12.30 -5.61 10.22
N GLY A 111 -13.12 -6.60 10.60
CA GLY A 111 -12.72 -8.00 10.76
C GLY A 111 -12.61 -8.83 9.48
N HIS A 112 -12.41 -8.21 8.30
CA HIS A 112 -12.17 -8.97 7.07
C HIS A 112 -10.73 -9.49 6.99
N PHE A 113 -10.57 -10.64 6.34
CA PHE A 113 -9.32 -11.41 6.32
C PHE A 113 -8.10 -10.59 5.87
N ASP A 114 -8.30 -9.63 4.99
CA ASP A 114 -7.26 -8.83 4.38
C ASP A 114 -6.75 -7.70 5.28
N HIS A 115 -7.52 -7.31 6.29
CA HIS A 115 -7.14 -6.31 7.28
C HIS A 115 -6.69 -6.95 8.60
N VAL A 116 -7.26 -8.11 8.98
CA VAL A 116 -6.99 -8.76 10.27
C VAL A 116 -6.06 -9.97 10.17
N GLY A 117 -5.80 -10.48 8.97
CA GLY A 117 -5.16 -11.77 8.74
C GLY A 117 -3.80 -11.92 9.39
N GLY A 118 -3.01 -10.84 9.48
CA GLY A 118 -1.70 -10.83 10.13
C GLY A 118 -1.71 -10.53 11.63
N ALA A 119 -2.83 -10.10 12.21
CA ALA A 119 -2.86 -9.56 13.57
C ALA A 119 -2.42 -10.59 14.62
N GLY A 120 -2.87 -11.84 14.48
CA GLY A 120 -2.51 -12.92 15.38
C GLY A 120 -1.03 -13.33 15.26
N GLU A 121 -0.45 -13.23 14.06
CA GLU A 121 0.97 -13.50 13.84
C GLU A 121 1.84 -12.41 14.48
N LEU A 122 1.55 -11.14 14.19
CA LEU A 122 2.26 -10.00 14.76
C LEU A 122 2.16 -9.97 16.29
N GLN A 123 0.99 -10.30 16.85
CA GLN A 123 0.81 -10.45 18.30
C GLN A 123 1.71 -11.54 18.88
N GLN A 124 1.81 -12.71 18.22
CA GLN A 124 2.67 -13.79 18.70
C GLN A 124 4.16 -13.46 18.60
N GLN A 125 4.56 -12.72 17.56
CA GLN A 125 5.95 -12.36 17.33
C GLN A 125 6.42 -11.23 18.25
N PHE A 126 5.65 -10.14 18.37
CA PHE A 126 6.08 -8.91 19.03
C PHE A 126 5.35 -8.61 20.35
N GLY A 127 4.35 -9.41 20.72
CA GLY A 127 3.57 -9.18 21.94
C GLY A 127 2.55 -8.04 21.83
N ALA A 128 2.32 -7.52 20.63
CA ALA A 128 1.40 -6.42 20.37
C ALA A 128 -0.05 -6.75 20.80
N GLN A 129 -0.75 -5.75 21.35
CA GLN A 129 -2.16 -5.85 21.70
C GLN A 129 -3.04 -5.59 20.47
N VAL A 130 -3.83 -6.59 20.09
CA VAL A 130 -4.81 -6.46 19.00
C VAL A 130 -6.09 -5.85 19.56
N VAL A 131 -6.56 -4.77 18.93
CA VAL A 131 -7.76 -4.04 19.32
C VAL A 131 -8.65 -3.85 18.10
N MET A 132 -9.93 -4.18 18.25
CA MET A 132 -10.99 -3.93 17.25
C MET A 132 -12.35 -3.83 17.95
N THR A 133 -13.40 -3.52 17.19
CA THR A 133 -14.76 -3.49 17.74
C THR A 133 -15.20 -4.90 18.16
N GLU A 134 -16.13 -5.01 19.11
CA GLU A 134 -16.70 -6.31 19.52
C GLU A 134 -17.32 -7.06 18.33
N ALA A 135 -18.05 -6.35 17.46
CA ALA A 135 -18.67 -6.93 16.28
C ALA A 135 -17.65 -7.49 15.29
N ASP A 136 -16.51 -6.81 15.11
CA ASP A 136 -15.43 -7.30 14.26
C ASP A 136 -14.67 -8.45 14.92
N TRP A 137 -14.50 -8.42 16.25
CA TRP A 137 -13.90 -9.52 17.00
C TRP A 137 -14.70 -10.81 16.80
N GLU A 138 -16.03 -10.74 16.98
CA GLU A 138 -16.94 -11.86 16.71
C GLU A 138 -16.86 -12.35 15.26
N LEU A 139 -16.68 -11.44 14.29
CA LEU A 139 -16.50 -11.81 12.88
C LEU A 139 -15.22 -12.62 12.66
N THR A 140 -14.13 -12.29 13.36
CA THR A 140 -12.86 -13.03 13.25
C THR A 140 -12.91 -14.42 13.88
N GLU A 141 -13.72 -14.59 14.93
CA GLU A 141 -13.92 -15.88 15.60
C GLU A 141 -15.01 -16.73 14.94
N ALA A 142 -15.82 -16.13 14.07
CA ALA A 142 -16.87 -16.83 13.37
C ALA A 142 -16.28 -17.96 12.50
N PRO A 143 -16.87 -19.17 12.51
CA PRO A 143 -16.50 -20.20 11.57
C PRO A 143 -16.61 -19.64 10.15
N LEU A 144 -15.59 -19.86 9.32
CA LEU A 144 -15.68 -19.54 7.90
C LEU A 144 -16.99 -20.14 7.38
N GLY A 145 -17.86 -19.28 6.87
CA GLY A 145 -19.14 -19.68 6.30
C GLY A 145 -18.94 -20.77 5.22
N PRO A 146 -20.00 -21.53 4.90
CA PRO A 146 -19.91 -22.62 3.92
C PRO A 146 -19.36 -22.18 2.56
#